data_AF-A0A562QH81-F1
#
_entry.id   AF-A0A562QH81-F1
#
_cell.length_a   1.000
_cell.length_b   1.000
_cell.length_c   1.000
_cell.angle_alpha   90.00
_cell.angle_beta   90.00
_cell.angle_gamma   90.00
#
_symmetry.space_group_name_H-M   'P 1'
#
loop_
_entity.id
_entity.type
_entity.pdbx_description
1 polymer ?
#
loop_
_entity_poly.entity_id
_entity_poly.type
_entity_poly.pdbx_seq_one_letter_code
_entity_poly.pdbx_strand_id
1 'polypeptide(L)'
;MANGYIHEEHVIFRKTLRKFLEKEAYSYFGQWEKERQVPRKFWTKMGQNGFLCPWIEEKYGGYGADFAYSVILNEKLERVGQA
;
A
#
# COMPACT_ATOMS: atom_id res chain seq x y z
N MET A 1 -4.04 18.76 -11.49
CA MET A 1 -3.76 18.05 -12.75
C MET A 1 -4.55 16.76 -12.74
N ALA A 2 -5.45 16.56 -13.71
CA ALA A 2 -6.12 15.27 -13.86
C ALA A 2 -5.12 14.30 -14.49
N ASN A 3 -4.58 13.38 -13.69
CA ASN A 3 -3.67 12.35 -14.18
C ASN A 3 -4.46 11.40 -15.06
N GLY A 4 -4.17 11.36 -16.36
CA GLY A 4 -4.91 10.54 -17.33
C GLY A 4 -4.89 9.03 -17.07
N TYR A 5 -4.02 8.55 -16.17
CA TYR A 5 -3.89 7.16 -15.75
C TYR A 5 -4.61 6.83 -14.42
N ILE A 6 -5.30 7.80 -13.80
CA ILE A 6 -6.04 7.60 -12.54
C ILE A 6 -7.53 7.52 -12.84
N HIS A 7 -8.12 6.34 -12.60
CA HIS A 7 -9.54 6.06 -12.76
C HIS A 7 -10.23 5.93 -11.40
N GLU A 8 -11.54 5.69 -11.41
CA GLU A 8 -12.34 5.59 -10.17
C GLU A 8 -11.87 4.44 -9.27
N GLU A 9 -11.55 3.27 -9.85
CA GLU A 9 -10.99 2.15 -9.09
C GLU A 9 -9.70 2.52 -8.35
N HIS A 10 -8.85 3.35 -8.96
CA HIS A 10 -7.59 3.82 -8.39
C HIS A 10 -7.86 4.76 -7.20
N VAL A 11 -8.88 5.62 -7.31
CA VAL A 11 -9.31 6.50 -6.21
C VAL A 11 -9.86 5.70 -5.04
N ILE A 12 -10.66 4.66 -5.30
CA ILE A 12 -11.19 3.76 -4.27
C ILE A 12 -10.03 3.02 -3.59
N PHE A 13 -9.13 2.42 -4.37
CA PHE A 13 -7.94 1.73 -3.87
C PHE A 13 -7.10 2.65 -2.99
N ARG A 14 -6.84 3.89 -3.43
CA ARG A 14 -6.09 4.89 -2.66
C ARG A 14 -6.74 5.21 -1.31
N LYS A 15 -8.06 5.28 -1.24
CA LYS A 15 -8.80 5.50 0.02
C LYS A 15 -8.70 4.30 0.94
N THR A 16 -8.84 3.09 0.41
CA THR A 16 -8.72 1.84 1.17
C THR A 16 -7.32 1.67 1.74
N LEU A 17 -6.29 1.85 0.92
CA LEU A 17 -4.89 1.79 1.37
C LEU A 17 -4.59 2.84 2.46
N ARG A 18 -5.10 4.07 2.31
CA ARG A 18 -4.92 5.11 3.33
C ARG A 18 -5.50 4.68 4.68
N LYS A 19 -6.74 4.19 4.70
CA LYS A 19 -7.39 3.71 5.94
C LYS A 19 -6.62 2.55 6.59
N PHE A 20 -6.08 1.64 5.77
CA PHE A 20 -5.24 0.56 6.26
C PHE A 20 -3.97 1.11 6.94
N LEU A 21 -3.24 2.02 6.28
CA LEU A 21 -2.00 2.58 6.82
C LEU A 21 -2.25 3.45 8.07
N GLU A 22 -3.36 4.21 8.11
CA GLU A 22 -3.78 4.97 9.31
C GLU A 22 -3.91 4.06 10.54
N LYS A 23 -4.43 2.84 10.35
CA LYS A 23 -4.62 1.87 11.42
C LYS A 23 -3.38 1.02 11.73
N GLU A 24 -2.62 0.65 10.70
CA GLU A 24 -1.62 -0.44 10.78
C GLU A 24 -0.17 0.05 10.66
N ALA A 25 0.05 1.31 10.29
CA ALA A 25 1.39 1.85 10.08
C ALA A 25 1.66 3.15 10.85
N TYR A 26 0.85 4.20 10.64
CA TYR A 26 1.13 5.54 11.18
C TYR A 26 1.37 5.55 12.70
N SER A 27 0.54 4.87 13.49
CA SER A 27 0.70 4.84 14.95
C SER A 27 1.91 4.02 15.45
N TYR A 28 2.48 3.16 14.60
CA TYR A 28 3.56 2.24 14.98
C TYR A 28 4.92 2.65 14.37
N PHE A 29 4.93 3.58 13.42
CA PHE A 29 6.12 3.91 12.64
C PHE A 29 7.31 4.35 13.51
N GLY A 30 7.09 5.21 14.50
CA GLY A 30 8.15 5.65 15.41
C GLY A 30 8.76 4.52 16.28
N GLN A 31 8.02 3.41 16.51
CA GLN A 31 8.60 2.22 17.13
C GLN A 31 9.47 1.45 16.14
N TRP A 32 9.00 1.30 14.89
CA TRP A 32 9.74 0.61 13.83
C TRP A 32 11.06 1.31 13.49
N GLU A 33 11.10 2.63 13.54
CA GLU A 33 12.33 3.41 13.38
C GLU A 33 13.34 3.12 14.49
N LYS A 34 12.89 3.11 15.76
CA LYS A 34 13.73 2.79 16.91
C LYS A 34 14.30 1.37 16.84
N GLU A 35 13.46 0.41 16.42
CA GLU A 35 13.84 -1.00 16.25
C GLU A 35 14.57 -1.26 14.92
N ARG A 36 14.62 -0.27 14.02
CA ARG A 36 15.17 -0.35 12.65
C ARG A 36 14.58 -1.50 11.85
N GLN A 37 13.31 -1.81 12.09
CA GLN A 37 12.64 -2.94 11.48
C GLN A 37 11.14 -2.71 11.34
N VAL A 38 10.61 -2.99 10.16
CA VAL A 38 9.17 -3.14 9.95
C VAL A 38 8.76 -4.57 10.32
N PRO A 39 7.78 -4.78 11.21
CA PRO A 39 7.44 -6.10 11.71
C PRO A 39 6.86 -6.98 10.61
N ARG A 40 7.23 -8.28 10.58
CA ARG A 40 6.73 -9.24 9.57
C ARG A 40 5.20 -9.32 9.52
N LYS A 41 4.53 -9.14 10.66
CA LYS A 41 3.07 -9.13 10.76
C LYS A 41 2.42 -8.03 9.90
N PHE A 42 3.08 -6.88 9.75
CA PHE A 42 2.61 -5.80 8.87
C PHE A 42 2.59 -6.27 7.40
N TRP A 43 3.67 -6.90 6.94
CA TRP A 43 3.74 -7.47 5.59
C TRP A 43 2.71 -8.58 5.36
N THR A 44 2.49 -9.45 6.34
CA THR A 44 1.42 -10.47 6.26
C THR A 44 0.04 -9.82 6.10
N LYS A 45 -0.25 -8.76 6.86
CA LYS A 45 -1.52 -8.03 6.72
C LYS A 45 -1.65 -7.34 5.36
N MET A 46 -0.58 -6.73 4.85
CA MET A 46 -0.58 -6.15 3.49
C MET A 46 -0.91 -7.19 2.42
N GLY A 47 -0.28 -8.37 2.49
CA GLY A 47 -0.54 -9.47 1.55
C GLY A 47 -1.99 -9.95 1.61
N GLN A 48 -2.55 -10.14 2.82
CA GLN A 48 -3.95 -10.55 3.01
C GLN A 48 -4.96 -9.55 2.46
N ASN A 49 -4.61 -8.26 2.39
CA ASN A 49 -5.45 -7.19 1.84
C ASN A 49 -5.15 -6.91 0.34
N GLY A 50 -4.27 -7.71 -0.30
CA GLY A 50 -3.95 -7.55 -1.71
C GLY A 50 -3.07 -6.35 -2.04
N PHE A 51 -2.36 -5.79 -1.06
CA PHE A 51 -1.50 -4.62 -1.28
C PHE A 51 -0.07 -4.97 -1.71
N LEU A 52 0.29 -6.25 -1.76
CA LEU A 52 1.61 -6.70 -2.21
C LEU A 52 1.54 -7.23 -3.64
N CYS A 53 2.49 -6.77 -4.46
CA CYS A 53 2.66 -7.20 -5.84
C CYS A 53 1.35 -7.27 -6.66
N PRO A 54 0.52 -6.20 -6.68
CA PRO A 54 -0.82 -6.26 -7.27
C PRO A 54 -0.80 -6.51 -8.79
N TRP A 55 0.30 -6.22 -9.46
CA TRP A 55 0.53 -6.41 -10.90
C TRP A 55 0.80 -7.87 -11.29
N ILE A 56 1.07 -8.75 -10.34
CA ILE A 56 1.26 -10.18 -10.62
C ILE A 56 -0.05 -10.79 -11.13
N GLU A 57 0.04 -11.74 -12.06
CA GLU A 57 -1.12 -12.48 -12.57
C GLU A 57 -1.86 -13.27 -11.46
N GLU A 58 -3.18 -13.41 -11.60
CA GLU A 58 -4.02 -14.12 -10.61
C GLU A 58 -3.58 -15.56 -10.35
N LYS A 59 -3.04 -16.26 -11.36
CA LYS A 59 -2.53 -17.64 -11.22
C LYS A 59 -1.39 -17.79 -10.20
N TYR A 60 -0.75 -16.68 -9.83
CA TYR A 60 0.29 -16.60 -8.80
C TYR A 60 -0.18 -15.88 -7.53
N GLY A 61 -1.48 -15.56 -7.42
CA GLY A 61 -2.07 -14.89 -6.26
C GLY A 61 -2.06 -13.36 -6.31
N GLY A 62 -1.73 -12.75 -7.46
CA GLY A 62 -1.90 -11.31 -7.68
C GLY A 62 -3.27 -10.95 -8.27
N TYR A 63 -3.41 -9.74 -8.82
CA TYR A 63 -4.67 -9.24 -9.39
C TYR A 63 -4.54 -8.73 -10.84
N GLY A 64 -3.36 -8.87 -11.45
CA GLY A 64 -3.09 -8.35 -12.79
C GLY A 64 -3.31 -6.84 -12.89
N ALA A 65 -3.15 -6.10 -11.79
CA ALA A 65 -3.43 -4.68 -11.73
C ALA A 65 -2.44 -3.86 -12.57
N ASP A 66 -2.90 -2.69 -13.06
CA ASP A 66 -2.05 -1.80 -13.82
C ASP A 66 -0.97 -1.10 -12.96
N PHE A 67 -0.13 -0.30 -13.62
CA PHE A 67 0.96 0.39 -12.92
C PHE A 67 0.48 1.50 -11.97
N ALA A 68 -0.73 2.04 -12.16
CA ALA A 68 -1.27 3.11 -11.31
C ALA A 68 -1.44 2.65 -9.86
N TYR A 69 -1.81 1.38 -9.63
CA TYR A 69 -1.87 0.79 -8.30
C TYR A 69 -0.51 0.82 -7.59
N SER A 70 0.57 0.50 -8.31
CA SER A 70 1.93 0.52 -7.77
C SER A 70 2.39 1.95 -7.46
N VAL A 71 2.04 2.92 -8.30
CA VAL A 71 2.28 4.35 -8.04
C VAL A 71 1.58 4.79 -6.75
N ILE A 72 0.30 4.44 -6.59
CA ILE A 72 -0.47 4.78 -5.40
C ILE A 72 0.10 4.11 -4.15
N LEU A 73 0.51 2.85 -4.22
CA LEU A 73 1.16 2.13 -3.12
C LEU A 73 2.39 2.88 -2.63
N ASN A 74 3.31 3.19 -3.54
CA ASN A 74 4.56 3.88 -3.21
C ASN A 74 4.29 5.28 -2.64
N GLU A 75 3.39 6.05 -3.26
CA GLU A 75 3.03 7.39 -2.76
C GLU A 75 2.48 7.35 -1.33
N LYS A 76 1.70 6.32 -1.00
CA LYS A 76 1.10 6.17 0.34
C LYS A 76 2.06 5.63 1.37
N LEU A 77 2.93 4.68 1.02
CA LEU A 77 3.94 4.16 1.92
C LEU A 77 4.98 5.23 2.26
N GLU A 78 5.42 6.02 1.27
CA GLU A 78 6.37 7.13 1.48
C GLU A 78 5.80 8.17 2.46
N ARG A 79 4.51 8.50 2.37
CA ARG A 79 3.85 9.42 3.30
C ARG A 79 3.79 8.91 4.75
N VAL A 80 3.94 7.61 4.98
CA VAL A 80 4.11 7.07 6.34
C VAL A 80 5.54 7.30 6.79
N GLY A 81 6.51 7.07 5.92
CA GLY A 81 7.93 7.24 6.22
C GLY A 81 8.37 8.69 6.47
N GLN A 82 7.65 9.66 5.91
CA GLN A 82 7.89 11.09 6.11
C GLN A 82 7.16 11.70 7.32
N ALA A 83 6.30 10.95 7.99
CA ALA A 83 5.43 11.44 9.06
C ALA A 83 6.05 11.19 10.45
#